data_AF-G8EXD1-F1
#
_entry.id   AF-G8EXD1-F1
#
_cell.length_a   1.000
_cell.length_b   1.000
_cell.length_c   1.000
_cell.angle_alpha   90.00
_cell.angle_beta   90.00
_cell.angle_gamma   90.00
#
_symmetry.space_group_name_H-M   'P 1'
#
loop_
_entity.id
_entity.type
_entity.pdbx_description
1 polymer ?
#
loop_
_entity_poly.entity_id
_entity_poly.type
_entity_poly.pdbx_seq_one_letter_code
_entity_poly.pdbx_strand_id
1 'polypeptide(L)'
;DFEDSASPTWNNMVYGQVNLYDAIRNQIDFDTPRKSYKLNGNVANLPTIIVRPRGWHMVEKHLYVDDEPISASIFDFGLYFYHNAKELIKLGKGPYFYLPKMEHHLEAKLWNDVFCVAQDYIGIPRGTIRATVLIETLPAAFQMEEIIYQLRQH
;
A
#
# COMPACT_ATOMS: atom_id res chain seq x y z
N ASP A 1 1.83 -1.11 -8.37
CA ASP A 1 2.62 -2.17 -7.74
C ASP A 1 4.00 -1.59 -7.45
N PHE A 2 4.45 -1.66 -6.21
CA PHE A 2 5.80 -1.22 -5.82
C PHE A 2 6.76 -2.42 -5.68
N GLU A 3 6.27 -3.63 -5.92
CA GLU A 3 6.97 -4.88 -5.63
C GLU A 3 7.47 -5.56 -6.92
N ASP A 4 7.11 -6.81 -7.19
CA ASP A 4 7.79 -7.65 -8.21
C ASP A 4 7.76 -7.09 -9.65
N SER A 5 6.77 -6.26 -10.00
CA SER A 5 6.71 -5.66 -11.36
C SER A 5 7.42 -4.31 -11.47
N ALA A 6 7.99 -3.79 -10.38
CA ALA A 6 8.65 -2.50 -10.34
C ALA A 6 10.11 -2.62 -9.88
N SER A 7 11.05 -2.10 -10.68
CA SER A 7 12.42 -1.91 -10.18
C SER A 7 12.40 -0.82 -9.10
N PRO A 8 12.90 -1.08 -7.88
CA PRO A 8 12.78 -0.19 -6.73
C PRO A 8 13.82 0.94 -6.76
N THR A 9 13.90 1.66 -7.87
CA THR A 9 14.68 2.89 -7.94
C THR A 9 13.96 4.00 -7.17
N TRP A 10 14.70 4.95 -6.60
CA TRP A 10 14.12 6.07 -5.87
C TRP A 10 13.05 6.81 -6.68
N ASN A 11 13.36 7.10 -7.96
CA ASN A 11 12.42 7.77 -8.86
C ASN A 11 11.14 6.95 -9.06
N ASN A 12 11.23 5.64 -9.28
CA ASN A 12 10.03 4.81 -9.45
C ASN A 12 9.16 4.79 -8.19
N MET A 13 9.78 4.68 -7.01
CA MET A 13 9.03 4.64 -5.76
C MET A 13 8.36 5.99 -5.47
N VAL A 14 9.10 7.10 -5.56
CA VAL A 14 8.56 8.44 -5.30
C VAL A 14 7.52 8.85 -6.35
N TYR A 15 7.83 8.74 -7.65
CA TYR A 15 6.86 9.10 -8.69
C TYR A 15 5.68 8.14 -8.73
N GLY A 16 5.85 6.88 -8.36
CA GLY A 16 4.73 5.96 -8.17
C GLY A 16 3.74 6.47 -7.11
N GLN A 17 4.24 7.04 -6.00
CA GLN A 17 3.39 7.66 -4.97
C GLN A 17 2.69 8.92 -5.51
N VAL A 18 3.40 9.77 -6.26
CA VAL A 18 2.82 10.96 -6.93
C VAL A 18 1.71 10.55 -7.91
N ASN A 19 1.95 9.55 -8.75
CA ASN A 19 0.97 9.04 -9.69
C ASN A 19 -0.30 8.55 -8.97
N LEU A 20 -0.15 7.82 -7.85
CA LEU A 20 -1.28 7.36 -7.05
C LEU A 20 -2.03 8.52 -6.39
N TYR A 21 -1.30 9.53 -5.88
CA TYR A 21 -1.88 10.75 -5.31
C TYR A 21 -2.76 11.48 -6.32
N ASP A 22 -2.24 11.69 -7.54
CA ASP A 22 -2.93 12.39 -8.62
C ASP A 22 -4.11 11.55 -9.14
N ALA A 23 -3.94 10.23 -9.26
CA ALA A 23 -5.01 9.34 -9.71
C ALA A 23 -6.24 9.42 -8.81
N ILE A 24 -6.03 9.38 -7.49
CA ILE A 24 -7.11 9.45 -6.49
C ILE A 24 -7.84 10.79 -6.53
N ARG A 25 -7.19 11.85 -7.02
CA ARG A 25 -7.75 13.20 -7.15
C ARG A 25 -8.27 13.51 -8.55
N ASN A 26 -8.32 12.53 -9.46
CA ASN A 26 -8.66 12.73 -10.88
C ASN A 26 -7.73 13.72 -11.60
N GLN A 27 -6.48 13.80 -11.14
CA GLN A 27 -5.46 14.71 -11.67
C GLN A 27 -4.40 13.96 -12.51
N ILE A 28 -4.39 12.63 -12.49
CA ILE A 28 -3.44 11.86 -13.29
C ILE A 28 -3.74 12.01 -14.78
N ASP A 29 -2.71 12.36 -15.52
CA ASP A 29 -2.69 12.31 -16.97
C ASP A 29 -1.31 11.92 -17.48
N PHE A 30 -1.22 11.64 -18.77
CA PHE A 30 0.02 11.33 -19.44
C PHE A 30 -0.03 11.77 -20.89
N ASP A 31 0.93 12.59 -21.29
CA ASP A 31 1.05 13.08 -22.65
C ASP A 31 2.24 12.44 -23.37
N THR A 32 1.99 12.07 -24.63
CA THR A 32 3.00 11.69 -25.60
C THR A 32 2.93 12.67 -26.77
N PRO A 33 3.94 12.73 -27.65
CA PRO A 33 3.87 13.56 -28.85
C PRO A 33 2.68 13.24 -29.79
N ARG A 34 2.00 12.09 -29.61
CA ARG A 34 0.91 11.63 -30.48
C ARG A 34 -0.46 11.59 -29.80
N LYS A 35 -0.51 11.44 -28.47
CA LYS A 35 -1.73 11.16 -27.72
C LYS A 35 -1.63 11.65 -26.28
N SER A 36 -2.75 12.10 -25.77
CA SER A 36 -2.99 12.41 -24.36
C SER A 36 -3.85 11.34 -23.71
N TYR A 37 -3.52 10.95 -22.49
CA TYR A 37 -4.22 9.94 -21.72
C TYR A 37 -4.73 10.57 -20.42
N LYS A 38 -6.00 10.38 -20.12
CA LYS A 38 -6.65 10.82 -18.87
C LYS A 38 -7.59 9.74 -18.37
N LEU A 39 -7.98 9.81 -17.10
CA LEU A 39 -9.01 8.93 -16.55
C LEU A 39 -10.36 9.14 -17.27
N ASN A 40 -11.02 8.04 -17.61
CA ASN A 40 -12.33 8.06 -18.25
C ASN A 40 -13.46 8.12 -17.21
N GLY A 41 -13.51 9.20 -16.43
CA GLY A 41 -14.52 9.44 -15.41
C GLY A 41 -13.94 9.68 -14.01
N ASN A 42 -14.82 9.73 -13.02
CA ASN A 42 -14.43 9.96 -11.63
C ASN A 42 -13.88 8.67 -11.00
N VAL A 43 -12.74 8.76 -10.31
CA VAL A 43 -12.07 7.64 -9.63
C VAL A 43 -12.99 6.87 -8.69
N ALA A 44 -14.02 7.49 -8.12
CA ALA A 44 -15.04 6.83 -7.30
C ALA A 44 -15.78 5.71 -8.07
N ASN A 45 -15.96 5.88 -9.38
CA ASN A 45 -16.67 4.95 -10.27
C ASN A 45 -15.75 4.03 -11.08
N LEU A 46 -14.43 4.26 -11.02
CA LEU A 46 -13.43 3.43 -11.69
C LEU A 46 -13.03 2.22 -10.84
N PRO A 47 -12.36 1.21 -11.44
CA PRO A 47 -11.82 0.09 -10.70
C PRO A 47 -11.05 0.52 -9.46
N THR A 48 -11.26 -0.20 -8.37
CA THR A 48 -10.65 0.09 -7.08
C THR A 48 -9.14 -0.07 -7.13
N ILE A 49 -8.42 0.96 -6.68
CA ILE A 49 -6.97 0.92 -6.53
C ILE A 49 -6.64 0.12 -5.27
N ILE A 50 -5.77 -0.86 -5.42
CA ILE A 50 -5.17 -1.64 -4.33
C ILE A 50 -3.65 -1.53 -4.49
N VAL A 51 -2.94 -1.16 -3.43
CA VAL A 51 -1.48 -0.96 -3.47
C VAL A 51 -0.77 -2.17 -2.90
N ARG A 52 0.18 -2.71 -3.67
CA ARG A 52 1.11 -3.73 -3.20
C ARG A 52 2.45 -3.08 -2.84
N PRO A 53 2.78 -2.91 -1.54
CA PRO A 53 4.09 -2.45 -1.11
C PRO A 53 5.14 -3.55 -1.27
N ARG A 54 6.42 -3.18 -1.21
CA ARG A 54 7.53 -4.14 -1.13
C ARG A 54 7.41 -5.05 0.11
N GLY A 55 7.90 -6.29 0.02
CA GLY A 55 7.88 -7.27 1.11
C GLY A 55 8.87 -6.98 2.25
N TRP A 56 8.70 -7.63 3.39
CA TRP A 56 9.41 -7.32 4.64
C TRP A 56 10.94 -7.41 4.59
N HIS A 57 11.48 -8.19 3.66
CA HIS A 57 12.91 -8.37 3.47
C HIS A 57 13.62 -7.18 2.81
N MET A 58 12.87 -6.20 2.29
CA MET A 58 13.43 -5.06 1.56
C MET A 58 13.57 -3.81 2.44
N VAL A 59 14.61 -3.02 2.17
CA VAL A 59 14.86 -1.71 2.80
C VAL A 59 14.79 -0.58 1.77
N GLU A 60 14.34 0.60 2.21
CA GLU A 60 14.42 1.84 1.43
C GLU A 60 15.70 2.59 1.80
N LYS A 61 16.77 2.31 1.04
CA LYS A 61 18.13 2.77 1.32
C LYS A 61 18.37 4.28 1.18
N HIS A 62 17.36 5.05 0.76
CA HIS A 62 17.46 6.50 0.58
C HIS A 62 16.84 7.30 1.74
N LEU A 63 16.19 6.63 2.71
CA LEU A 63 15.63 7.26 3.91
C LEU A 63 16.11 6.53 5.17
N TYR A 64 16.69 7.29 6.10
CA TYR A 64 17.30 6.78 7.32
C TYR A 64 16.53 7.28 8.56
N VAL A 65 16.42 6.41 9.56
CA VAL A 65 15.94 6.74 10.91
C VAL A 65 16.96 6.15 11.88
N ASP A 66 17.53 7.00 12.74
CA ASP A 66 18.60 6.60 13.67
C ASP A 66 19.77 5.87 12.96
N ASP A 67 20.21 6.44 11.82
CA ASP A 67 21.28 5.93 10.95
C ASP A 67 21.04 4.54 10.31
N GLU A 68 19.83 3.98 10.43
CA GLU A 68 19.43 2.73 9.76
C GLU A 68 18.43 3.00 8.63
N PRO A 69 18.55 2.32 7.47
CA PRO A 69 17.58 2.45 6.39
C PRO A 69 16.22 1.91 6.84
N ILE A 70 15.17 2.64 6.51
CA ILE A 70 13.80 2.23 6.88
C ILE A 70 13.35 0.99 6.10
N SER A 71 12.41 0.22 6.67
CA SER A 71 11.68 -0.82 5.93
C SER A 71 11.02 -0.23 4.68
N ALA A 72 11.26 -0.87 3.53
CA ALA A 72 10.61 -0.50 2.26
C ALA A 72 9.09 -0.69 2.33
N SER A 73 8.63 -1.73 3.02
CA SER A 73 7.21 -2.00 3.24
C SER A 73 6.53 -0.85 3.97
N ILE A 74 7.16 -0.35 5.04
CA ILE A 74 6.64 0.79 5.83
C ILE A 74 6.68 2.08 5.01
N PHE A 75 7.75 2.30 4.23
CA PHE A 75 7.86 3.46 3.34
C PHE A 75 6.72 3.50 2.31
N ASP A 76 6.52 2.41 1.58
CA ASP A 76 5.51 2.32 0.51
C ASP A 76 4.08 2.45 1.08
N PHE A 77 3.79 1.70 2.15
CA PHE A 77 2.51 1.77 2.85
C PHE A 77 2.26 3.17 3.43
N GLY A 78 3.24 3.71 4.15
CA GLY A 78 3.12 4.94 4.92
C GLY A 78 2.81 6.13 4.03
N LEU A 79 3.55 6.29 2.93
CA LEU A 79 3.31 7.37 1.97
C LEU A 79 1.93 7.25 1.31
N TYR A 80 1.58 6.07 0.80
CA TYR A 80 0.29 5.89 0.15
C TYR A 80 -0.88 6.12 1.13
N PHE A 81 -0.80 5.52 2.32
CA PHE A 81 -1.83 5.66 3.35
C PHE A 81 -1.98 7.11 3.78
N TYR A 82 -0.89 7.75 4.20
CA TYR A 82 -0.92 9.10 4.77
C TYR A 82 -1.52 10.12 3.80
N HIS A 83 -1.12 10.05 2.53
CA HIS A 83 -1.55 11.00 1.53
C HIS A 83 -2.96 10.76 0.99
N ASN A 84 -3.47 9.52 1.05
CA ASN A 84 -4.66 9.14 0.31
C ASN A 84 -5.82 8.63 1.15
N ALA A 85 -5.59 8.12 2.37
CA ALA A 85 -6.64 7.47 3.16
C ALA A 85 -7.89 8.35 3.35
N LYS A 86 -7.70 9.62 3.78
CA LYS A 86 -8.82 10.55 3.98
C LYS A 86 -9.59 10.86 2.70
N GLU A 87 -8.89 10.99 1.58
CA GLU A 87 -9.53 11.29 0.30
C GLU A 87 -10.29 10.07 -0.25
N LEU A 88 -9.70 8.88 -0.15
CA LEU A 88 -10.37 7.63 -0.48
C LEU A 88 -11.66 7.44 0.32
N ILE A 89 -11.64 7.74 1.63
CA ILE A 89 -12.83 7.68 2.49
C ILE A 89 -13.93 8.64 2.03
N LYS A 90 -13.58 9.89 1.68
CA LYS A 90 -14.57 10.85 1.14
C LYS A 90 -15.19 10.37 -0.16
N LEU A 91 -14.43 9.64 -0.97
CA LEU A 91 -14.89 9.04 -2.24
C LEU A 91 -15.72 7.76 -2.03
N GLY A 92 -16.01 7.36 -0.78
CA GLY A 92 -16.73 6.13 -0.47
C GLY A 92 -15.90 4.86 -0.65
N LYS A 93 -14.56 4.99 -0.73
CA LYS A 93 -13.59 3.90 -0.82
C LYS A 93 -12.76 3.84 0.48
N GLY A 94 -11.73 2.99 0.50
CA GLY A 94 -10.81 2.88 1.62
C GLY A 94 -9.37 2.69 1.15
N PRO A 95 -8.38 2.87 2.04
CA PRO A 95 -7.00 2.52 1.78
C PRO A 95 -6.84 1.00 1.76
N TYR A 96 -6.63 0.44 0.56
CA TYR A 96 -6.57 -1.01 0.32
C TYR A 96 -5.19 -1.48 -0.09
N PHE A 97 -4.76 -2.62 0.46
CA PHE A 97 -3.42 -3.15 0.27
C PHE A 97 -3.40 -4.62 -0.17
N TYR A 98 -2.40 -4.98 -0.96
CA TYR A 98 -2.03 -6.35 -1.29
C TYR A 98 -0.73 -6.68 -0.56
N LEU A 99 -0.72 -7.64 0.36
CA LEU A 99 0.44 -7.91 1.23
C LEU A 99 1.23 -9.12 0.70
N PRO A 100 2.48 -8.93 0.22
CA PRO A 100 3.24 -9.99 -0.41
C PRO A 100 4.15 -10.76 0.56
N LYS A 101 4.50 -11.99 0.16
CA LYS A 101 5.65 -12.77 0.63
C LYS A 101 5.78 -12.99 2.14
N MET A 102 4.68 -12.94 2.89
CA MET A 102 4.73 -13.29 4.31
C MET A 102 5.02 -14.78 4.49
N GLU A 103 5.80 -15.15 5.50
CA GLU A 103 6.12 -16.55 5.84
C GLU A 103 5.55 -16.99 7.19
N HIS A 104 5.15 -16.05 8.05
CA HIS A 104 4.62 -16.37 9.37
C HIS A 104 3.40 -15.50 9.73
N HIS A 105 2.45 -16.06 10.50
CA HIS A 105 1.30 -15.29 10.99
C HIS A 105 1.69 -14.09 11.87
N LEU A 106 2.90 -14.09 12.43
CA LEU A 106 3.42 -12.97 13.22
C LEU A 106 3.81 -11.78 12.33
N GLU A 107 4.11 -12.01 11.06
CA GLU A 107 4.29 -10.94 10.07
C GLU A 107 2.94 -10.31 9.69
N ALA A 108 1.86 -11.10 9.67
CA ALA A 108 0.51 -10.59 9.54
C ALA A 108 0.10 -9.77 10.78
N LYS A 109 0.52 -10.20 11.97
CA LYS A 109 0.37 -9.40 13.20
C LYS A 109 1.13 -8.07 13.10
N LEU A 110 2.36 -8.07 12.59
CA LEU A 110 3.14 -6.85 12.38
C LEU A 110 2.39 -5.86 11.47
N TRP A 111 1.81 -6.33 10.36
CA TRP A 111 0.94 -5.49 9.52
C TRP A 111 -0.27 -4.95 10.27
N ASN A 112 -0.97 -5.80 11.05
CA ASN A 112 -2.10 -5.36 11.86
C ASN A 112 -1.71 -4.24 12.84
N ASP A 113 -0.56 -4.36 13.51
CA ASP A 113 -0.06 -3.36 14.45
C ASP A 113 0.28 -2.04 13.73
N VAL A 114 0.93 -2.12 12.55
CA VAL A 114 1.19 -0.95 11.69
C VAL A 114 -0.10 -0.26 11.26
N PHE A 115 -1.11 -1.02 10.81
CA PHE A 115 -2.42 -0.48 10.44
C PHE A 115 -3.12 0.20 11.61
N CYS A 116 -3.00 -0.38 12.80
CA CYS A 116 -3.52 0.26 14.01
C CYS A 116 -2.83 1.61 14.25
N VAL A 117 -1.51 1.63 14.35
CA VAL A 117 -0.76 2.89 14.58
C VAL A 117 -1.10 3.94 13.52
N ALA A 118 -1.18 3.55 12.25
CA ALA A 118 -1.47 4.46 11.15
C ALA A 118 -2.89 5.07 11.25
N GLN A 119 -3.90 4.26 11.56
CA GLN A 119 -5.28 4.75 11.73
C GLN A 119 -5.42 5.70 12.92
N ASP A 120 -4.75 5.41 14.04
CA ASP A 120 -4.72 6.31 15.20
C ASP A 120 -4.05 7.63 14.84
N TYR A 121 -2.92 7.57 14.15
CA TYR A 121 -2.10 8.72 13.80
C TYR A 121 -2.88 9.76 12.97
N ILE A 122 -3.68 9.32 11.98
CA ILE A 122 -4.47 10.25 11.16
C ILE A 122 -5.91 10.45 11.65
N GLY A 123 -6.31 9.77 12.74
CA GLY A 123 -7.61 9.89 13.39
C GLY A 123 -8.76 9.31 12.57
N ILE A 124 -8.61 8.08 12.04
CA ILE A 124 -9.69 7.36 11.35
C ILE A 124 -10.09 6.07 12.11
N PRO A 125 -11.33 5.55 11.93
CA PRO A 125 -11.78 4.36 12.65
C PRO A 125 -10.94 3.10 12.38
N ARG A 126 -10.90 2.18 13.35
CA ARG A 126 -10.34 0.83 13.17
C ARG A 126 -11.07 0.07 12.07
N GLY A 127 -10.32 -0.75 11.32
CA GLY A 127 -10.87 -1.53 10.21
C GLY A 127 -11.28 -0.71 8.98
N THR A 128 -10.74 0.51 8.87
CA THR A 128 -10.87 1.32 7.66
C THR A 128 -9.88 0.86 6.59
N ILE A 129 -8.66 0.50 7.00
CA ILE A 129 -7.69 -0.19 6.13
C ILE A 129 -8.21 -1.60 5.86
N ARG A 130 -8.15 -2.05 4.60
CA ARG A 130 -8.39 -3.46 4.20
C ARG A 130 -7.17 -4.05 3.51
N ALA A 131 -6.87 -5.32 3.79
CA ALA A 131 -5.76 -6.01 3.18
C ALA A 131 -6.17 -7.34 2.53
N THR A 132 -5.64 -7.59 1.33
CA THR A 132 -5.65 -8.90 0.69
C THR A 132 -4.27 -9.52 0.85
N VAL A 133 -4.19 -10.68 1.48
CA VAL A 133 -2.92 -11.39 1.69
C VAL A 133 -2.63 -12.32 0.53
N LEU A 134 -1.41 -12.27 -0.01
CA LEU A 134 -0.90 -13.26 -0.95
C LEU A 134 -0.38 -14.47 -0.16
N ILE A 135 -1.09 -15.60 -0.26
CA ILE A 135 -0.56 -16.89 0.20
C ILE A 135 0.33 -17.44 -0.91
N GLU A 136 1.59 -16.99 -0.92
CA GLU A 136 2.56 -17.26 -1.99
C GLU A 136 3.90 -17.81 -1.48
N THR A 137 3.94 -18.23 -0.22
CA THR A 137 5.11 -18.90 0.39
C THR A 137 4.67 -20.26 0.95
N LEU A 138 5.60 -21.23 0.94
CA LEU A 138 5.32 -22.55 1.50
C LEU A 138 4.93 -22.49 2.99
N PRO A 139 5.61 -21.72 3.86
CA PRO A 139 5.21 -21.60 5.27
C PRO A 139 3.80 -21.00 5.48
N ALA A 140 3.41 -19.99 4.69
CA ALA A 140 2.11 -19.35 4.83
C ALA A 140 0.94 -20.28 4.51
N ALA A 141 1.14 -21.25 3.60
CA ALA A 141 0.11 -22.24 3.28
C ALA A 141 -0.31 -23.10 4.49
N PHE A 142 0.56 -23.23 5.50
CA PHE A 142 0.26 -23.95 6.75
C PHE A 142 -0.27 -23.05 7.88
N GLN A 143 -0.41 -21.74 7.64
CA GLN A 143 -0.76 -20.74 8.66
C GLN A 143 -1.88 -19.80 8.19
N MET A 144 -2.68 -20.21 7.21
CA MET A 144 -3.69 -19.33 6.59
C MET A 144 -4.75 -18.86 7.59
N GLU A 145 -5.21 -19.73 8.49
CA GLU A 145 -6.20 -19.37 9.51
C GLU A 145 -5.62 -18.37 10.52
N GLU A 146 -4.38 -18.58 10.96
CA GLU A 146 -3.68 -17.68 11.87
C GLU A 146 -3.40 -16.32 11.22
N ILE A 147 -3.02 -16.28 9.94
CA ILE A 147 -2.85 -15.04 9.17
C ILE A 147 -4.17 -14.26 9.12
N ILE A 148 -5.28 -14.93 8.77
CA ILE A 148 -6.61 -14.32 8.77
C ILE A 148 -6.98 -13.81 10.16
N TYR A 149 -6.71 -14.60 11.20
CA TYR A 149 -7.00 -14.20 12.58
C TYR A 149 -6.23 -12.94 13.00
N GLN A 150 -4.95 -12.84 12.65
CA GLN A 150 -4.10 -11.71 12.99
C GLN A 150 -4.55 -10.42 12.28
N LEU A 151 -5.09 -10.53 11.06
CA LEU A 151 -5.60 -9.41 10.26
C LEU A 151 -7.13 -9.25 10.31
N ARG A 152 -7.87 -10.00 11.15
CA ARG A 152 -9.35 -10.07 11.12
C ARG A 152 -10.11 -8.74 11.22
N GLN A 153 -9.45 -7.67 11.67
CA GLN A 153 -10.05 -6.34 11.75
C GLN A 153 -9.81 -5.49 10.50
N HIS A 154 -8.87 -5.87 9.63
CA HIS A 154 -8.38 -5.13 8.48
C HIS A 154 -8.58 -5.91 7.19
#